data_AF-A0A367ZKK7-F1
#
_entry.id   AF-A0A367ZKK7-F1
#
_cell.length_a   1.000
_cell.length_b   1.000
_cell.length_c   1.000
_cell.angle_alpha   90.00
_cell.angle_beta   90.00
_cell.angle_gamma   90.00
#
_symmetry.space_group_name_H-M   'P 1'
#
loop_
_entity.id
_entity.type
_entity.pdbx_description
1 polymer ?
#
loop_
_entity_poly.entity_id
_entity_poly.type
_entity_poly.pdbx_seq_one_letter_code
_entity_poly.pdbx_strand_id
1 'polypeptide(L)'
;MGTTNNVLLVILSGFGLSDHSTGNAVRLANPEFLGKLFLERPLARLAAAGPAVGLRPGDPGNSEAGHLTIGAGRVVEQDLTRISRAIDDSNYR
;
A
#
# COMPACT_ATOMS: atom_id res chain seq x y z
N MET A 1 4.83 -31.56 22.49
CA MET A 1 3.99 -30.44 22.03
C MET A 1 4.62 -29.90 20.76
N GLY A 2 3.93 -29.98 19.62
CA GLY A 2 4.48 -29.48 18.35
C GLY A 2 4.53 -27.95 18.35
N THR A 3 5.65 -27.37 17.95
CA THR A 3 5.79 -25.92 17.76
C THR A 3 5.02 -25.51 16.51
N THR A 4 4.00 -24.65 16.68
CA THR A 4 3.33 -24.00 15.56
C THR A 4 4.20 -22.86 15.03
N ASN A 5 4.49 -22.89 13.72
CA ASN A 5 5.14 -21.78 13.04
C ASN A 5 4.12 -20.68 12.78
N ASN A 6 4.18 -19.61 13.56
CA ASN A 6 3.27 -18.47 13.42
C ASN A 6 3.82 -17.49 12.38
N VAL A 7 2.93 -16.96 11.54
CA VAL A 7 3.23 -15.90 10.57
C VAL A 7 2.47 -14.65 10.98
N LEU A 8 3.14 -13.50 10.98
CA LEU A 8 2.57 -12.20 11.31
C LEU A 8 2.77 -11.24 10.14
N LEU A 9 1.68 -10.59 9.72
CA LEU A 9 1.71 -9.43 8.83
C LEU A 9 1.63 -8.15 9.67
N VAL A 10 2.63 -7.27 9.51
CA VAL A 10 2.67 -5.96 10.18
C VAL A 10 2.53 -4.86 9.14
N ILE A 11 1.53 -3.99 9.31
CA ILE A 11 1.26 -2.86 8.40
C ILE A 11 1.61 -1.54 9.12
N LEU A 12 2.63 -0.85 8.62
CA LEU A 12 2.97 0.49 9.06
C LEU A 12 2.18 1.51 8.23
N SER A 13 1.01 1.94 8.73
CA SER A 13 0.11 2.84 7.99
C SER A 13 0.80 4.18 7.67
N GLY A 14 0.75 4.60 6.40
CA GLY A 14 1.37 5.85 5.96
C GLY A 14 2.91 5.83 5.90
N PHE A 15 3.55 4.66 6.01
CA PHE A 15 4.99 4.50 5.91
C PHE A 15 5.42 4.16 4.48
N GLY A 16 5.96 5.14 3.75
CA GLY A 16 6.40 4.99 2.36
C GLY A 16 7.90 5.23 2.14
N LEU A 17 8.38 4.83 0.96
CA LEU A 17 9.73 5.15 0.49
C LEU A 17 9.67 6.42 -0.37
N SER A 18 10.60 7.35 -0.12
CA SER A 18 10.71 8.59 -0.89
C SER A 18 12.17 9.03 -0.97
N ASP A 19 12.59 9.51 -2.13
CA ASP A 19 13.92 10.09 -2.36
C ASP A 19 13.99 11.55 -1.87
N HIS A 20 12.85 12.17 -1.57
CA HIS A 20 12.82 13.51 -1.00
C HIS A 20 13.23 13.48 0.48
N SER A 21 14.15 14.36 0.86
CA SER A 21 14.64 14.50 2.24
C SER A 21 13.89 15.56 3.04
N THR A 22 13.51 16.67 2.41
CA THR A 22 12.77 17.76 3.06
C THR A 22 11.37 17.29 3.47
N GLY A 23 11.03 17.43 4.75
CA GLY A 23 9.72 17.03 5.29
C GLY A 23 9.52 15.52 5.44
N ASN A 24 10.54 14.69 5.19
CA ASN A 24 10.43 13.24 5.25
C ASN A 24 10.61 12.73 6.69
N ALA A 25 9.50 12.61 7.42
CA ALA A 25 9.51 12.15 8.81
C ALA A 25 10.10 10.75 8.98
N VAL A 26 9.88 9.83 8.03
CA VAL A 26 10.43 8.45 8.07
C VAL A 26 11.96 8.48 8.05
N ARG A 27 12.54 9.28 7.15
CA ARG A 27 13.99 9.45 7.06
C ARG A 27 14.56 10.15 8.29
N LEU A 28 13.90 11.22 8.75
CA LEU A 28 14.34 12.00 9.91
C LEU A 28 14.31 11.20 11.21
N ALA A 29 13.34 10.28 11.35
CA ALA A 29 13.23 9.41 12.52
C ALA A 29 14.37 8.38 12.62
N ASN A 30 15.03 8.04 11.51
CA ASN A 30 16.12 7.06 11.43
C ASN A 30 15.82 5.75 12.21
N PRO A 31 14.78 4.99 11.85
CA PRO A 31 14.34 3.83 12.64
C PRO A 31 15.34 2.67 12.54
N GLU A 32 16.23 2.55 13.52
CA GLU A 32 17.37 1.61 13.50
C GLU A 32 16.96 0.16 13.26
N PHE A 33 15.88 -0.32 13.91
CA PHE A 33 15.42 -1.69 13.76
C PHE A 33 14.92 -1.99 12.34
N LEU A 34 14.10 -1.09 11.76
CA LEU A 34 13.64 -1.22 10.38
C LEU A 34 14.82 -1.10 9.40
N GLY A 35 15.77 -0.20 9.67
CA GLY A 35 16.99 -0.06 8.89
C GLY A 35 17.79 -1.36 8.81
N LYS A 36 18.02 -2.04 9.95
CA LYS A 36 18.67 -3.36 9.97
C LYS A 36 17.89 -4.41 9.19
N LEU A 37 16.56 -4.48 9.40
CA LEU A 37 15.71 -5.42 8.67
C LEU A 37 15.79 -5.23 7.15
N PHE A 38 15.79 -3.99 6.66
CA PHE A 38 15.87 -3.69 5.23
C PHE A 38 17.23 -4.03 4.62
N LEU A 39 18.30 -4.06 5.40
CA LEU A 39 19.66 -4.43 4.95
C LEU A 39 19.90 -5.95 5.00
N GLU A 40 19.38 -6.63 6.02
CA GLU A 40 19.75 -8.01 6.33
C GLU A 40 18.72 -9.05 5.84
N ARG A 41 17.51 -8.63 5.46
CA ARG A 41 16.42 -9.53 5.06
C ARG A 41 15.95 -9.24 3.63
N PRO A 42 15.34 -10.23 2.93
CA PRO A 42 14.78 -9.99 1.60
C PRO A 42 13.78 -8.83 1.59
N LEU A 43 13.97 -7.90 0.66
CA LEU A 43 13.21 -6.67 0.55
C LEU A 43 12.63 -6.54 -0.86
N ALA A 44 11.36 -6.14 -0.94
CA ALA A 44 10.71 -5.75 -2.19
C ALA A 44 10.01 -4.39 -2.00
N ARG A 45 9.84 -3.67 -3.11
CA ARG A 45 9.05 -2.43 -3.17
C ARG A 45 7.76 -2.70 -3.92
N LEU A 46 6.64 -2.21 -3.41
CA LEU A 46 5.33 -2.40 -4.02
C LEU A 46 4.69 -1.05 -4.35
N ALA A 47 3.95 -1.00 -5.45
CA ALA A 47 3.08 0.12 -5.74
C ALA A 47 1.83 0.04 -4.85
N ALA A 48 1.51 1.13 -4.16
CA ALA A 48 0.40 1.20 -3.19
C ALA A 48 -0.58 2.35 -3.51
N ALA A 49 -0.58 2.83 -4.76
CA ALA A 49 -1.40 3.96 -5.22
C ALA A 49 -1.87 3.71 -6.66
N GLY A 50 -2.87 4.49 -7.08
CA GLY A 50 -3.44 4.40 -8.43
C GLY A 50 -3.93 3.00 -8.82
N PRO A 51 -3.80 2.60 -10.10
CA PRO A 51 -4.37 1.35 -10.61
C PRO A 51 -3.86 0.09 -9.92
N ALA A 52 -2.66 0.12 -9.33
CA ALA A 52 -2.10 -1.01 -8.58
C ALA A 52 -2.94 -1.42 -7.36
N VAL A 53 -3.78 -0.51 -6.86
CA VAL A 53 -4.71 -0.74 -5.75
C VAL A 53 -6.15 -0.41 -6.12
N GLY A 54 -6.47 -0.39 -7.42
CA GLY A 54 -7.83 -0.18 -7.93
C GLY A 54 -8.34 1.27 -7.89
N LEU A 55 -7.43 2.23 -7.68
CA LEU A 55 -7.70 3.66 -7.80
C LEU A 55 -7.44 4.16 -9.23
N ARG A 56 -7.82 5.41 -9.53
CA ARG A 56 -7.54 6.01 -10.85
C ARG A 56 -6.05 6.36 -10.98
N PRO A 57 -5.52 6.47 -12.21
CA PRO A 57 -4.17 6.98 -12.43
C PRO A 57 -3.92 8.32 -11.72
N GLY A 58 -2.85 8.39 -10.93
CA GLY A 58 -2.46 9.60 -10.19
C GLY A 58 -3.12 9.78 -8.81
N ASP A 59 -4.17 9.02 -8.49
CA ASP A 59 -4.78 9.08 -7.16
C ASP A 59 -3.79 8.53 -6.10
N PRO A 60 -3.60 9.24 -4.98
CA PRO A 60 -2.79 8.73 -3.89
C PRO A 60 -3.43 7.50 -3.26
N GLY A 61 -2.60 6.58 -2.77
CA GLY A 61 -3.06 5.46 -1.98
C GLY A 61 -3.74 5.89 -0.69
N ASN A 62 -4.57 5.01 -0.14
CA ASN A 62 -5.22 5.20 1.15
C ASN A 62 -5.36 3.87 1.90
N SER A 63 -5.78 3.95 3.16
CA SER A 63 -5.88 2.77 4.03
C SER A 63 -6.89 1.74 3.51
N GLU A 64 -8.03 2.17 2.99
CA GLU A 64 -9.09 1.28 2.51
C GLU A 64 -8.64 0.47 1.29
N ALA A 65 -8.22 1.14 0.22
CA ALA A 65 -7.74 0.51 -1.01
C ALA A 65 -6.53 -0.41 -0.74
N GLY A 66 -5.63 0.02 0.16
CA GLY A 66 -4.47 -0.76 0.58
C GLY A 66 -4.85 -2.05 1.33
N HIS A 67 -5.66 -1.95 2.39
CA HIS A 67 -6.06 -3.12 3.18
C HIS A 67 -6.92 -4.09 2.37
N LEU A 68 -7.81 -3.59 1.52
CA LEU A 68 -8.61 -4.42 0.62
C LEU A 68 -7.74 -5.19 -0.36
N THR A 69 -6.78 -4.53 -1.01
CA THR A 69 -5.89 -5.18 -1.97
C THR A 69 -5.02 -6.25 -1.30
N ILE A 70 -4.46 -5.96 -0.12
CA ILE A 70 -3.65 -6.91 0.66
C ILE A 70 -4.50 -8.10 1.09
N GLY A 71 -5.67 -7.86 1.69
CA GLY A 71 -6.55 -8.90 2.20
C GLY A 71 -7.17 -9.76 1.08
N ALA A 72 -7.45 -9.18 -0.07
CA ALA A 72 -8.01 -9.89 -1.22
C ALA A 72 -6.97 -10.66 -2.04
N GLY A 73 -5.68 -10.33 -1.92
CA GLY A 73 -4.61 -10.93 -2.73
C GLY A 73 -4.72 -10.60 -4.22
N ARG A 74 -5.46 -9.55 -4.58
CA ARG A 74 -5.67 -9.07 -5.95
C ARG A 74 -6.08 -7.60 -5.96
N VAL A 75 -5.95 -6.93 -7.10
CA VAL A 75 -6.44 -5.57 -7.29
C VAL A 75 -7.96 -5.55 -7.14
N VAL A 76 -8.47 -4.72 -6.23
CA VAL A 76 -9.90 -4.51 -5.98
C VAL A 76 -10.27 -3.12 -6.50
N GLU A 77 -11.07 -3.05 -7.55
CA GLU A 77 -11.57 -1.78 -8.06
C GLU A 77 -12.37 -1.03 -7.00
N GLN A 78 -11.99 0.23 -6.77
CA GLN A 78 -12.62 1.07 -5.75
C GLN A 78 -13.91 1.70 -6.28
N ASP A 79 -14.87 1.96 -5.40
CA ASP A 79 -16.18 2.46 -5.80
C ASP A 79 -16.11 3.79 -6.54
N LEU A 80 -15.24 4.72 -6.14
CA LEU A 80 -15.05 5.98 -6.85
C LEU A 80 -14.57 5.77 -8.29
N THR A 81 -13.63 4.85 -8.50
CA THR A 81 -13.14 4.47 -9.84
C THR A 81 -14.28 3.87 -10.67
N ARG A 82 -15.06 2.97 -10.07
CA ARG A 82 -16.20 2.30 -10.71
C ARG A 82 -17.30 3.28 -11.11
N ILE A 83 -17.65 4.21 -10.21
CA ILE A 83 -18.64 5.27 -10.44
C ILE A 83 -18.16 6.21 -11.54
N SER A 84 -16.90 6.68 -11.46
CA SER A 84 -16.31 7.55 -12.49
C SER A 84 -16.39 6.90 -13.87
N ARG A 85 -15.96 5.63 -13.98
CA ARG A 85 -16.03 4.89 -15.24
C ARG A 85 -17.47 4.75 -15.75
N ALA A 86 -18.44 4.46 -14.86
CA ALA A 86 -19.84 4.36 -15.26
C ALA A 86 -20.39 5.70 -15.80
N ILE A 87 -19.99 6.83 -15.20
CA ILE A 87 -20.34 8.17 -15.69
C ILE A 87 -19.72 8.42 -17.06
N ASP A 88 -18.41 8.14 -17.21
CA ASP A 88 -17.67 8.36 -18.45
C ASP A 88 -18.23 7.49 -19.60
N ASP A 89 -18.60 6.25 -19.30
CA ASP A 89 -19.20 5.31 -20.27
C ASP A 89 -20.69 5.60 -20.53
N SER A 90 -21.28 6.66 -19.95
CA SER A 90 -22.72 6.96 -20.00
C SER A 90 -23.63 5.79 -19.55
N ASN A 91 -23.09 4.90 -18.71
CA ASN A 91 -23.75 3.73 -18.16
C ASN A 91 -24.19 3.91 -16.70
N TYR A 92 -23.97 5.10 -16.13
CA TYR A 92 -24.47 5.48 -14.83
C TYR A 92 -26.01 5.62 -14.89
N ARG A 93 -26.72 4.90 -14.02
CA ARG A 93 -28.19 4.89 -13.91
C ARG A 93 -28.61 5.20 -12.49
#